data_AF-A0A2H5VML0-F1
#
_entry.id   AF-A0A2H5VML0-F1
#
_cell.length_a   1.000
_cell.length_b   1.000
_cell.length_c   1.000
_cell.angle_alpha   90.00
_cell.angle_beta   90.00
_cell.angle_gamma   90.00
#
_symmetry.space_group_name_H-M   'P 1'
#
loop_
_entity.id
_entity.type
_entity.pdbx_description
1 polymer ?
#
loop_
_entity_poly.entity_id
_entity_poly.type
_entity_poly.pdbx_seq_one_letter_code
_entity_poly.pdbx_strand_id
1 'polypeptide(L)'
;MSRMADEQRVTVTWHARTDVGLVRSNNEDNFLILDVERGAYWTAADGACVPDGVGRWEVGPSGIVLAVSDGMGGALAGEVASHLAVTAVARLLHRFDARALYAHLPFSERLRLAMEQANRLIYEKSQEHPELMGMGATFTAAAYHQGWLYLGQVGDSRAYGIRAGRIRQLTKDQSLVHHLVEAGFLTEEQAERHAYRNVILQALGAHPHTVIVMDRVPVRRADHVLLCSDGLSSKVTASEMCEIVLGASDLAEATKALVQLAVERGGEDNITVLLARFDGDALPPAREDEELALLHLERDDRLPEVVEPELWDELVRFVPTPVAIGMRGPETARREDAHPDPPERGAEDRGDPQRLPEASPDLTGDPPDEGGRSGIPSRTVARALLVLLLLLLFGAVLSTWWYLSVHDRRHAEPEEGPSLALCGAMLG
;
A
#
# COMPACT_ATOMS: atom_id res chain seq x y z
N MET A 1 -44.18 -3.87 -23.16
CA MET A 1 -43.32 -2.67 -23.18
C MET A 1 -42.06 -2.98 -22.38
N SER A 2 -41.16 -3.77 -22.96
CA SER A 2 -39.83 -4.05 -22.41
C SER A 2 -38.98 -2.80 -22.60
N ARG A 3 -38.99 -1.90 -21.62
CA ARG A 3 -37.87 -0.97 -21.46
C ARG A 3 -36.75 -1.82 -20.87
N MET A 4 -35.76 -2.13 -21.70
CA MET A 4 -34.45 -2.53 -21.24
C MET A 4 -34.09 -1.59 -20.09
N ALA A 5 -33.95 -2.15 -18.88
CA ALA A 5 -33.30 -1.43 -17.80
C ALA A 5 -31.90 -1.15 -18.34
N ASP A 6 -31.65 0.12 -18.66
CA ASP A 6 -30.34 0.62 -19.01
C ASP A 6 -29.49 0.37 -17.76
N GLU A 7 -28.79 -0.78 -17.71
CA GLU A 7 -27.89 -1.10 -16.62
C GLU A 7 -26.85 0.00 -16.62
N GLN A 8 -27.00 0.92 -15.67
CA GLN A 8 -26.06 2.01 -15.51
C GLN A 8 -24.69 1.40 -15.21
N ARG A 9 -23.74 1.58 -16.12
CA ARG A 9 -22.40 0.99 -16.03
C ARG A 9 -21.41 1.99 -15.47
N VAL A 10 -20.45 1.47 -14.73
CA VAL A 10 -19.24 2.20 -14.34
C VAL A 10 -18.06 1.56 -15.04
N THR A 11 -17.24 2.37 -15.67
CA THR A 11 -15.97 1.95 -16.25
C THR A 11 -14.83 2.58 -15.48
N VAL A 12 -13.80 1.79 -15.20
CA VAL A 12 -12.52 2.29 -14.70
C VAL A 12 -11.49 2.19 -15.81
N THR A 13 -10.75 3.28 -16.03
CA THR A 13 -9.50 3.25 -16.80
C THR A 13 -8.37 3.37 -15.80
N TRP A 14 -7.33 2.56 -15.91
CA TRP A 14 -6.23 2.53 -14.95
C TRP A 14 -4.87 2.32 -15.62
N HIS A 15 -3.82 2.75 -14.95
CA HIS A 15 -2.44 2.46 -15.32
C HIS A 15 -1.55 2.49 -14.07
N ALA A 16 -0.56 1.60 -14.01
CA ALA A 16 0.42 1.55 -12.94
C ALA A 16 1.83 1.51 -13.49
N ARG A 17 2.76 2.12 -12.76
CA ARG A 17 4.19 2.10 -13.05
C ARG A 17 4.96 2.07 -11.73
N THR A 18 5.97 1.22 -11.67
CA THR A 18 6.96 1.19 -10.59
C THR A 18 8.36 1.29 -11.19
N ASP A 19 9.26 1.96 -10.48
CA ASP A 19 10.66 2.17 -10.88
C ASP A 19 11.56 2.01 -9.65
N VAL A 20 12.75 1.42 -9.85
CA VAL A 20 13.69 1.15 -8.75
C VAL A 20 14.31 2.44 -8.21
N GLY A 21 14.30 3.53 -8.97
CA GLY A 21 15.03 4.74 -8.67
C GLY A 21 16.49 4.65 -9.12
N LEU A 22 17.30 5.60 -8.64
CA LEU A 22 18.73 5.71 -8.99
C LEU A 22 19.66 5.15 -7.92
N VAL A 23 19.18 5.03 -6.67
CA VAL A 23 20.03 4.69 -5.51
C VAL A 23 19.80 3.27 -5.00
N ARG A 24 18.56 2.76 -5.05
CA ARG A 24 18.23 1.42 -4.55
C ARG A 24 18.70 0.34 -5.53
N SER A 25 19.05 -0.83 -5.01
CA SER A 25 19.49 -1.99 -5.79
C SER A 25 18.35 -2.90 -6.26
N ASN A 26 17.23 -2.82 -5.57
CA ASN A 26 16.05 -3.68 -5.70
C ASN A 26 14.80 -2.82 -5.54
N ASN A 27 13.70 -3.31 -6.09
CA ASN A 27 12.41 -2.66 -5.99
C ASN A 27 11.57 -3.38 -4.93
N GLU A 28 11.41 -2.74 -3.78
CA GLU A 28 10.63 -3.23 -2.64
C GLU A 28 9.18 -2.76 -2.70
N ASP A 29 8.85 -1.86 -3.64
CA ASP A 29 7.47 -1.46 -3.91
C ASP A 29 6.68 -2.52 -4.70
N ASN A 30 5.38 -2.52 -4.46
CA ASN A 30 4.41 -3.26 -5.24
C ASN A 30 3.12 -2.45 -5.43
N PHE A 31 2.29 -2.91 -6.36
CA PHE A 31 0.94 -2.38 -6.56
C PHE A 31 -0.05 -3.53 -6.79
N LEU A 32 -1.34 -3.22 -6.63
CA LEU A 32 -2.44 -4.14 -6.89
C LEU A 32 -3.49 -3.44 -7.74
N ILE A 33 -3.90 -4.09 -8.82
CA ILE A 33 -5.11 -3.74 -9.57
C ILE A 33 -5.95 -5.01 -9.64
N LEU A 34 -7.09 -5.04 -8.97
CA LEU A 34 -7.92 -6.23 -8.79
C LEU A 34 -9.35 -5.97 -9.25
N ASP A 35 -9.85 -6.87 -10.09
CA ASP A 35 -11.27 -7.11 -10.30
C ASP A 35 -11.72 -8.20 -9.32
N VAL A 36 -12.51 -7.81 -8.30
CA VAL A 36 -12.85 -8.70 -7.18
C VAL A 36 -13.71 -9.87 -7.66
N GLU A 37 -14.66 -9.62 -8.55
CA GLU A 37 -15.58 -10.63 -9.07
C GLU A 37 -14.84 -11.68 -9.89
N ARG A 38 -14.00 -11.22 -10.83
CA ARG A 38 -13.26 -12.12 -11.73
C ARG A 38 -12.05 -12.78 -11.04
N GLY A 39 -11.60 -12.21 -9.92
CA GLY A 39 -10.32 -12.59 -9.28
C GLY A 39 -9.11 -12.29 -10.17
N ALA A 40 -9.30 -11.51 -11.23
CA ALA A 40 -8.22 -11.10 -12.12
C ALA A 40 -7.49 -9.94 -11.49
N TYR A 41 -6.17 -10.06 -11.34
CA TYR A 41 -5.35 -9.00 -10.76
C TYR A 41 -4.04 -8.81 -11.52
N TRP A 42 -3.45 -7.63 -11.34
CA TRP A 42 -2.13 -7.26 -11.83
C TRP A 42 -1.30 -6.71 -10.66
N THR A 43 -0.04 -7.15 -10.58
CA THR A 43 0.95 -6.68 -9.62
C THR A 43 2.27 -6.30 -10.29
N ALA A 44 3.22 -5.72 -9.54
CA ALA A 44 4.56 -5.46 -10.07
C ALA A 44 5.30 -6.75 -10.50
N ALA A 45 4.92 -7.91 -9.97
CA ALA A 45 5.49 -9.20 -10.37
C ALA A 45 5.08 -9.62 -11.80
N ASP A 46 3.97 -9.10 -12.31
CA ASP A 46 3.50 -9.32 -13.68
C ASP A 46 4.18 -8.35 -14.68
N GLY A 47 4.86 -7.32 -14.16
CA GLY A 47 5.60 -6.33 -14.92
C GLY A 47 5.70 -4.99 -14.20
N ALA A 48 6.84 -4.30 -14.35
CA ALA A 48 7.07 -2.98 -13.75
C ALA A 48 6.13 -1.88 -14.30
N CYS A 49 5.53 -2.11 -15.46
CA CYS A 49 4.43 -1.32 -16.00
C CYS A 49 3.40 -2.24 -16.66
N VAL A 50 2.18 -1.72 -16.81
CA VAL A 50 1.16 -2.34 -17.64
C VAL A 50 1.63 -2.25 -19.10
N PRO A 51 1.70 -3.37 -19.85
CA PRO A 51 2.14 -3.37 -21.25
C PRO A 51 1.23 -2.50 -22.12
N ASP A 52 1.83 -1.73 -23.03
CA ASP A 52 1.26 -0.82 -24.03
C ASP A 52 -0.20 -0.38 -23.83
N GLY A 53 -0.37 0.84 -23.29
CA GLY A 53 -1.66 1.54 -23.21
C GLY A 53 -2.19 1.64 -21.79
N VAL A 54 -3.52 1.72 -21.66
CA VAL A 54 -4.22 1.80 -20.36
C VAL A 54 -5.13 0.59 -20.18
N GLY A 55 -5.20 0.06 -18.97
CA GLY A 55 -6.18 -0.95 -18.63
C GLY A 55 -7.58 -0.33 -18.55
N ARG A 56 -8.59 -1.04 -19.03
CA ARG A 56 -9.99 -0.59 -18.93
C ARG A 56 -10.92 -1.73 -18.58
N TRP A 57 -11.67 -1.57 -17.50
CA TRP A 57 -12.65 -2.56 -17.05
C TRP A 57 -14.03 -1.92 -16.84
N GLU A 58 -15.07 -2.68 -17.20
CA GLU A 58 -16.41 -2.45 -16.66
C GLU A 58 -16.43 -3.02 -15.24
N VAL A 59 -16.83 -2.19 -14.27
CA VAL A 59 -16.83 -2.57 -12.85
C VAL A 59 -18.03 -3.47 -12.57
N GLY A 60 -17.74 -4.72 -12.18
CA GLY A 60 -18.75 -5.68 -11.72
C GLY A 60 -19.36 -5.32 -10.36
N PRO A 61 -20.40 -6.05 -9.93
CA PRO A 61 -21.11 -5.81 -8.66
C PRO A 61 -20.21 -5.90 -7.42
N SER A 62 -19.14 -6.70 -7.49
CA SER A 62 -18.18 -6.86 -6.41
C SER A 62 -17.21 -5.70 -6.26
N GLY A 63 -17.08 -4.86 -7.28
CA GLY A 63 -16.16 -3.72 -7.27
C GLY A 63 -14.75 -4.06 -7.75
N ILE A 64 -13.88 -3.06 -7.61
CA ILE A 64 -12.45 -3.14 -7.94
C ILE A 64 -11.61 -2.64 -6.77
N VAL A 65 -10.38 -3.10 -6.67
CA VAL A 65 -9.41 -2.65 -5.66
C VAL A 65 -8.14 -2.22 -6.34
N LEU A 66 -7.68 -1.02 -6.01
CA LEU A 66 -6.41 -0.47 -6.43
C LEU A 66 -5.58 -0.27 -5.16
N ALA A 67 -4.32 -0.68 -5.13
CA ALA A 67 -3.46 -0.45 -3.97
C ALA A 67 -2.00 -0.23 -4.37
N VAL A 68 -1.27 0.47 -3.50
CA VAL A 68 0.19 0.54 -3.49
C VAL A 68 0.68 0.02 -2.15
N SER A 69 1.80 -0.71 -2.17
CA SER A 69 2.44 -1.28 -0.99
C SER A 69 3.94 -1.06 -1.11
N ASP A 70 4.50 -0.34 -0.16
CA ASP A 70 5.93 -0.02 -0.07
C ASP A 70 6.55 -0.95 0.98
N GLY A 71 7.45 -1.82 0.53
CA GLY A 71 8.09 -2.83 1.33
C GLY A 71 9.26 -2.26 2.13
N MET A 72 9.35 -2.62 3.40
CA MET A 72 10.47 -2.27 4.25
C MET A 72 11.05 -3.49 4.97
N GLY A 73 12.36 -3.46 5.17
CA GLY A 73 13.11 -4.51 5.82
C GLY A 73 14.58 -4.46 5.39
N GLY A 74 15.43 -5.30 5.96
CA GLY A 74 16.78 -5.47 5.40
C GLY A 74 16.71 -6.26 4.08
N ALA A 75 17.58 -5.94 3.11
CA ALA A 75 17.73 -6.69 1.85
C ALA A 75 16.39 -7.16 1.23
N LEU A 76 16.26 -8.45 0.90
CA LEU A 76 15.08 -9.03 0.21
C LEU A 76 13.77 -8.98 1.01
N ALA A 77 13.81 -8.60 2.28
CA ALA A 77 12.66 -8.70 3.18
C ALA A 77 11.52 -7.72 2.81
N GLY A 78 11.85 -6.52 2.33
CA GLY A 78 10.86 -5.53 1.90
C GLY A 78 10.06 -6.00 0.68
N GLU A 79 10.74 -6.46 -0.37
CA GLU A 79 10.13 -7.01 -1.59
C GLU A 79 9.17 -8.17 -1.27
N VAL A 80 9.57 -9.06 -0.36
CA VAL A 80 8.71 -10.16 0.10
C VAL A 80 7.48 -9.60 0.80
N ALA A 81 7.63 -8.67 1.74
CA ALA A 81 6.51 -8.13 2.51
C ALA A 81 5.46 -7.45 1.63
N SER A 82 5.88 -6.58 0.69
CA SER A 82 4.94 -5.88 -0.21
C SER A 82 4.24 -6.84 -1.17
N HIS A 83 4.96 -7.86 -1.66
CA HIS A 83 4.38 -8.93 -2.49
C HIS A 83 3.35 -9.77 -1.72
N LEU A 84 3.67 -10.19 -0.48
CA LEU A 84 2.73 -10.90 0.40
C LEU A 84 1.47 -10.06 0.66
N ALA A 85 1.62 -8.75 0.87
CA ALA A 85 0.51 -7.86 1.14
C ALA A 85 -0.49 -7.81 -0.02
N VAL A 86 -0.02 -7.50 -1.25
CA VAL A 86 -0.90 -7.37 -2.42
C VAL A 86 -1.53 -8.71 -2.82
N THR A 87 -0.78 -9.81 -2.74
CA THR A 87 -1.29 -11.14 -3.11
C THR A 87 -2.30 -11.66 -2.10
N ALA A 88 -2.08 -11.46 -0.80
CA ALA A 88 -3.00 -11.91 0.23
C ALA A 88 -4.34 -11.16 0.15
N VAL A 89 -4.30 -9.83 0.03
CA VAL A 89 -5.51 -9.01 -0.10
C VAL A 89 -6.30 -9.38 -1.35
N ALA A 90 -5.64 -9.53 -2.50
CA ALA A 90 -6.29 -9.91 -3.76
C ALA A 90 -7.08 -11.22 -3.64
N ARG A 91 -6.46 -12.21 -3.01
CA ARG A 91 -7.03 -13.55 -2.84
C ARG A 91 -8.19 -13.57 -1.89
N LEU A 92 -8.01 -12.97 -0.72
CA LEU A 92 -9.04 -12.97 0.31
C LEU A 92 -10.30 -12.28 -0.18
N LEU A 93 -10.17 -11.12 -0.83
CA LEU A 93 -11.33 -10.40 -1.36
C LEU A 93 -12.09 -11.21 -2.41
N HIS A 94 -11.39 -11.85 -3.35
CA HIS A 94 -12.03 -12.74 -4.32
C HIS A 94 -12.72 -13.93 -3.64
N ARG A 95 -12.09 -14.53 -2.61
CA ARG A 95 -12.67 -15.65 -1.86
C ARG A 95 -13.85 -15.25 -0.98
N PHE A 96 -13.87 -14.02 -0.46
CA PHE A 96 -14.97 -13.51 0.36
C PHE A 96 -16.27 -13.36 -0.45
N ASP A 97 -16.19 -12.99 -1.72
CA ASP A 97 -17.36 -12.99 -2.60
C ASP A 97 -17.93 -14.39 -2.83
N ALA A 98 -17.06 -15.39 -2.96
CA ALA A 98 -17.46 -16.77 -3.22
C ALA A 98 -18.02 -17.50 -1.98
N ARG A 99 -17.92 -16.91 -0.79
CA ARG A 99 -18.29 -17.53 0.48
C ARG A 99 -19.40 -16.75 1.18
N ALA A 100 -20.53 -17.42 1.43
CA ALA A 100 -21.71 -16.81 2.05
C ALA A 100 -21.42 -16.11 3.38
N LEU A 101 -20.49 -16.65 4.19
CA LEU A 101 -20.09 -16.06 5.47
C LEU A 101 -19.61 -14.61 5.34
N TYR A 102 -18.87 -14.30 4.26
CA TYR A 102 -18.26 -12.98 4.07
C TYR A 102 -19.03 -12.13 3.05
N ALA A 103 -19.76 -12.74 2.12
CA ALA A 103 -20.51 -12.04 1.08
C ALA A 103 -21.55 -11.04 1.64
N HIS A 104 -22.05 -11.26 2.85
CA HIS A 104 -23.00 -10.37 3.52
C HIS A 104 -22.34 -9.21 4.29
N LEU A 105 -21.02 -9.25 4.48
CA LEU A 105 -20.31 -8.20 5.20
C LEU A 105 -20.23 -6.93 4.33
N PRO A 106 -20.30 -5.73 4.94
CA PRO A 106 -20.02 -4.49 4.23
C PRO A 106 -18.67 -4.57 3.53
N PHE A 107 -18.56 -3.98 2.33
CA PHE A 107 -17.31 -4.03 1.56
C PHE A 107 -16.10 -3.53 2.36
N SER A 108 -16.27 -2.47 3.16
CA SER A 108 -15.23 -1.94 4.05
C SER A 108 -14.69 -2.97 5.04
N GLU A 109 -15.56 -3.83 5.57
CA GLU A 109 -15.19 -4.88 6.54
C GLU A 109 -14.45 -6.01 5.86
N ARG A 110 -14.84 -6.36 4.63
CA ARG A 110 -14.12 -7.35 3.82
C ARG A 110 -12.72 -6.87 3.47
N LEU A 111 -12.58 -5.60 3.08
CA LEU A 111 -11.28 -4.98 2.82
C LEU A 111 -10.42 -4.91 4.09
N ARG A 112 -10.99 -4.46 5.21
CA ARG A 112 -10.32 -4.42 6.51
C ARG A 112 -9.83 -5.81 6.92
N LEU A 113 -10.72 -6.81 6.91
CA LEU A 113 -10.38 -8.19 7.28
C LEU A 113 -9.27 -8.76 6.37
N ALA A 114 -9.33 -8.50 5.07
CA ALA A 114 -8.30 -8.92 4.13
C ALA A 114 -6.92 -8.32 4.47
N MET A 115 -6.88 -7.02 4.83
CA MET A 115 -5.66 -6.34 5.26
C MET A 115 -5.16 -6.85 6.62
N GLU A 116 -6.05 -7.12 7.59
CA GLU A 116 -5.71 -7.71 8.89
C GLU A 116 -5.11 -9.12 8.73
N GLN A 117 -5.66 -9.94 7.82
CA GLN A 117 -5.09 -11.26 7.52
C GLN A 117 -3.77 -11.17 6.76
N ALA A 118 -3.61 -10.18 5.87
CA ALA A 118 -2.32 -9.91 5.24
C ALA A 118 -1.26 -9.52 6.27
N ASN A 119 -1.60 -8.67 7.26
CA ASN A 119 -0.73 -8.36 8.39
C ASN A 119 -0.28 -9.62 9.12
N ARG A 120 -1.25 -10.48 9.47
CA ARG A 120 -0.98 -11.74 10.17
C ARG A 120 -0.05 -12.65 9.35
N LEU A 121 -0.27 -12.76 8.04
CA LEU A 121 0.54 -13.60 7.17
C LEU A 121 1.99 -13.12 7.11
N ILE A 122 2.20 -11.81 6.93
CA ILE A 122 3.54 -11.21 6.87
C ILE A 122 4.24 -11.38 8.23
N TYR A 123 3.54 -11.16 9.33
CA TYR A 123 4.08 -11.35 10.67
C TYR A 123 4.46 -12.81 10.94
N GLU A 124 3.58 -13.78 10.66
CA GLU A 124 3.91 -15.20 10.86
C GLU A 124 5.11 -15.63 10.02
N LYS A 125 5.20 -15.16 8.76
CA LYS A 125 6.34 -15.44 7.88
C LYS A 125 7.64 -14.81 8.36
N SER A 126 7.61 -13.60 8.93
CA SER A 126 8.80 -12.94 9.46
C SER A 126 9.36 -13.66 10.69
N GLN A 127 8.50 -14.33 11.45
CA GLN A 127 8.87 -15.13 12.61
C GLN A 127 9.38 -16.54 12.24
N GLU A 128 8.90 -17.12 11.13
CA GLU A 128 9.35 -18.42 10.62
C GLU A 128 10.74 -18.37 9.97
N HIS A 129 11.08 -17.23 9.36
CA HIS A 129 12.26 -17.06 8.52
C HIS A 129 13.19 -15.98 9.08
N PRO A 130 14.34 -16.35 9.69
CA PRO A 130 15.28 -15.39 10.26
C PRO A 130 15.75 -14.29 9.29
N GLU A 131 15.84 -14.59 8.00
CA GLU A 131 16.20 -13.68 6.93
C GLU A 131 15.12 -12.62 6.61
N LEU A 132 13.89 -12.83 7.08
CA LEU A 132 12.74 -11.92 6.92
C LEU A 132 12.35 -11.23 8.23
N MET A 133 13.14 -11.41 9.28
CA MET A 133 12.90 -10.79 10.58
C MET A 133 12.74 -9.28 10.45
N GLY A 134 11.61 -8.77 10.96
CA GLY A 134 11.30 -7.35 10.94
C GLY A 134 10.82 -6.82 9.58
N MET A 135 10.51 -7.69 8.61
CA MET A 135 9.87 -7.24 7.38
C MET A 135 8.50 -6.63 7.67
N GLY A 136 8.14 -5.63 6.87
CA GLY A 136 6.81 -5.07 6.86
C GLY A 136 6.55 -4.33 5.57
N ALA A 137 5.31 -3.95 5.33
CA ALA A 137 4.98 -3.12 4.18
C ALA A 137 3.87 -2.14 4.51
N THR A 138 3.92 -0.96 3.90
CA THR A 138 2.75 -0.09 3.85
C THR A 138 1.67 -0.77 3.01
N PHE A 139 0.42 -0.34 3.17
CA PHE A 139 -0.64 -0.73 2.26
C PHE A 139 -1.69 0.37 2.20
N THR A 140 -1.78 1.01 1.04
CA THR A 140 -2.77 2.05 0.77
C THR A 140 -3.65 1.63 -0.39
N ALA A 141 -4.92 1.36 -0.08
CA ALA A 141 -5.93 0.93 -1.03
C ALA A 141 -6.95 2.03 -1.31
N ALA A 142 -7.39 2.10 -2.56
CA ALA A 142 -8.58 2.80 -3.00
C ALA A 142 -9.46 1.82 -3.79
N ALA A 143 -10.59 1.45 -3.21
CA ALA A 143 -11.45 0.40 -3.73
C ALA A 143 -12.84 0.95 -4.07
N TYR A 144 -13.29 0.74 -5.30
CA TYR A 144 -14.60 1.19 -5.75
C TYR A 144 -15.65 0.10 -5.56
N HIS A 145 -16.73 0.42 -4.86
CA HIS A 145 -17.90 -0.45 -4.71
C HIS A 145 -19.18 0.39 -4.54
N GLN A 146 -20.17 0.15 -5.40
CA GLN A 146 -21.51 0.78 -5.35
C GLN A 146 -21.50 2.31 -5.18
N GLY A 147 -20.72 3.03 -6.00
CA GLY A 147 -20.68 4.49 -5.99
C GLY A 147 -19.78 5.11 -4.91
N TRP A 148 -19.14 4.29 -4.07
CA TRP A 148 -18.20 4.71 -3.04
C TRP A 148 -16.77 4.28 -3.40
N LEU A 149 -15.81 5.15 -3.10
CA LEU A 149 -14.40 4.81 -3.02
C LEU A 149 -14.06 4.60 -1.55
N TYR A 150 -13.73 3.37 -1.18
CA TYR A 150 -13.26 2.98 0.15
C TYR A 150 -11.75 3.10 0.18
N LEU A 151 -11.23 3.78 1.20
CA LEU A 151 -9.81 3.94 1.45
C LEU A 151 -9.45 3.02 2.62
N GLY A 152 -8.41 2.20 2.43
CA GLY A 152 -7.83 1.40 3.50
C GLY A 152 -6.35 1.73 3.61
N GLN A 153 -5.87 2.12 4.79
CA GLN A 153 -4.51 2.64 4.93
C GLN A 153 -3.77 2.05 6.14
N VAL A 154 -2.53 1.62 5.87
CA VAL A 154 -1.46 1.39 6.84
C VAL A 154 -0.15 1.97 6.29
N GLY A 155 0.56 2.77 7.07
CA GLY A 155 1.81 3.43 6.68
C GLY A 155 1.62 4.82 6.08
N ASP A 156 2.60 5.25 5.28
CA ASP A 156 2.73 6.62 4.76
C ASP A 156 2.70 6.72 3.22
N SER A 157 2.47 5.60 2.51
CA SER A 157 2.00 5.67 1.12
C SER A 157 0.66 6.44 1.06
N ARG A 158 0.41 7.09 -0.06
CA ARG A 158 -0.66 8.10 -0.15
C ARG A 158 -1.68 7.82 -1.23
N ALA A 159 -2.93 8.18 -0.95
CA ALA A 159 -4.00 8.27 -1.93
C ALA A 159 -4.43 9.74 -2.10
N TYR A 160 -4.57 10.17 -3.34
CA TYR A 160 -5.08 11.48 -3.73
C TYR A 160 -6.31 11.30 -4.61
N GLY A 161 -7.33 12.12 -4.39
CA GLY A 161 -8.47 12.26 -5.30
C GLY A 161 -8.34 13.54 -6.10
N ILE A 162 -8.61 13.47 -7.40
CA ILE A 162 -8.64 14.63 -8.30
C ILE A 162 -10.05 14.76 -8.86
N ARG A 163 -10.70 15.88 -8.56
CA ARG A 163 -12.06 16.22 -8.98
C ARG A 163 -12.12 17.67 -9.43
N ALA A 164 -12.75 17.91 -10.58
CA ALA A 164 -12.98 19.27 -11.11
C ALA A 164 -11.71 20.15 -11.10
N GLY A 165 -10.55 19.59 -11.48
CA GLY A 165 -9.29 20.31 -11.53
C GLY A 165 -8.59 20.52 -10.18
N ARG A 166 -9.09 19.94 -9.09
CA ARG A 166 -8.53 20.06 -7.75
C ARG A 166 -8.07 18.71 -7.23
N ILE A 167 -6.88 18.68 -6.65
CA ILE A 167 -6.33 17.51 -5.97
C ILE A 167 -6.49 17.65 -4.46
N ARG A 168 -6.78 16.53 -3.79
CA ARG A 168 -6.82 16.43 -2.32
C ARG A 168 -6.20 15.13 -1.88
N GLN A 169 -5.31 15.18 -0.89
CA GLN A 169 -4.84 13.98 -0.20
C GLN A 169 -5.99 13.38 0.61
N LEU A 170 -6.30 12.11 0.37
CA LEU A 170 -7.36 11.37 1.05
C LEU A 170 -6.82 10.62 2.26
N THR A 171 -5.55 10.22 2.25
CA THR A 171 -4.90 9.51 3.35
C THR A 171 -4.18 10.44 4.32
N LYS A 172 -3.84 9.94 5.52
CA LYS A 172 -3.00 10.65 6.49
C LYS A 172 -1.80 9.81 6.86
N ASP A 173 -0.60 10.33 6.65
CA ASP A 173 0.63 9.57 6.84
C ASP A 173 0.78 9.08 8.28
N GLN A 174 1.02 7.78 8.47
CA GLN A 174 1.24 7.19 9.80
C GLN A 174 2.73 7.21 10.16
N SER A 175 3.35 8.39 10.05
CA SER A 175 4.78 8.61 10.31
C SER A 175 5.03 9.38 11.60
N LEU A 176 6.23 9.23 12.17
CA LEU A 176 6.64 9.90 13.40
C LEU A 176 6.49 11.42 13.28
N VAL A 177 6.92 11.98 12.14
CA VAL A 177 6.86 13.42 11.92
C VAL A 177 5.42 13.92 11.81
N HIS A 178 4.52 13.14 11.21
CA HIS A 178 3.11 13.50 11.17
C HIS A 178 2.50 13.52 12.57
N HIS A 179 2.81 12.53 13.41
CA HIS A 179 2.39 12.54 14.81
C HIS A 179 2.95 13.73 15.61
N LEU A 180 4.18 14.14 15.34
CA LEU A 180 4.77 15.34 15.98
C LEU A 180 4.09 16.63 15.53
N VAL A 181 3.64 16.71 14.28
CA VAL A 181 2.84 17.83 13.77
C VAL A 181 1.47 17.86 14.42
N GLU A 182 0.76 16.73 14.46
CA GLU A 182 -0.56 16.63 15.11
C GLU A 182 -0.51 17.00 16.60
N ALA A 183 0.59 16.65 17.28
CA ALA A 183 0.82 17.02 18.67
C ALA A 183 1.31 18.48 18.87
N GLY A 184 1.50 19.24 17.79
CA GLY A 184 1.91 20.65 17.81
C GLY A 184 3.40 20.86 18.10
N PHE A 185 4.24 19.82 18.02
CA PHE A 185 5.69 19.93 18.22
C PHE A 185 6.44 20.39 16.97
N LEU A 186 5.88 20.15 15.78
CA LEU A 186 6.43 20.56 14.50
C LEU A 186 5.36 21.27 13.66
N THR A 187 5.78 22.17 12.78
CA THR A 187 4.95 22.58 11.64
C THR A 187 5.11 21.61 10.47
N GLU A 188 4.17 21.61 9.53
CA GLU A 188 4.22 20.80 8.30
C GLU A 188 5.53 21.05 7.53
N GLU A 189 5.93 22.32 7.39
CA GLU A 189 7.18 22.72 6.73
C GLU A 189 8.43 22.16 7.45
N GLN A 190 8.38 22.04 8.78
CA GLN A 190 9.46 21.46 9.57
C GLN A 190 9.49 19.93 9.44
N ALA A 191 8.32 19.28 9.39
CA ALA A 191 8.20 17.84 9.21
C ALA A 191 8.81 17.37 7.88
N GLU A 192 8.56 18.09 6.79
CA GLU A 192 9.12 17.78 5.46
C GLU A 192 10.66 17.75 5.44
N ARG A 193 11.31 18.56 6.29
CA ARG A 193 12.77 18.68 6.35
C ARG A 193 13.39 17.91 7.52
N HIS A 194 12.57 17.19 8.28
CA HIS A 194 13.01 16.53 9.50
C HIS A 194 13.86 15.29 9.18
N ALA A 195 14.85 15.01 10.04
CA ALA A 195 15.76 13.88 9.86
C ALA A 195 15.05 12.52 9.93
N TYR A 196 13.92 12.45 10.64
CA TYR A 196 13.13 11.23 10.85
C TYR A 196 11.84 11.20 10.03
N ARG A 197 11.79 11.92 8.90
CA ARG A 197 10.56 12.01 8.08
C ARG A 197 10.12 10.66 7.48
N ASN A 198 11.06 9.76 7.21
CA ASN A 198 10.81 8.42 6.69
C ASN A 198 10.57 7.37 7.82
N VAL A 199 10.42 7.80 9.08
CA VAL A 199 10.16 6.85 10.18
C VAL A 199 8.66 6.62 10.26
N ILE A 200 8.21 5.46 9.77
CA ILE A 200 6.80 5.04 9.88
C ILE A 200 6.52 4.39 11.23
N LEU A 201 5.31 4.61 11.76
CA LEU A 201 4.87 4.03 13.02
C LEU A 201 4.02 2.77 12.86
N GLN A 202 3.51 2.52 11.65
CA GLN A 202 2.61 1.41 11.35
C GLN A 202 2.96 0.82 9.98
N ALA A 203 3.00 -0.51 9.92
CA ALA A 203 3.19 -1.29 8.70
C ALA A 203 2.55 -2.67 8.88
N LEU A 204 2.05 -3.26 7.80
CA LEU A 204 1.60 -4.64 7.82
C LEU A 204 2.80 -5.55 8.11
N GLY A 205 2.63 -6.48 9.05
CA GLY A 205 3.65 -7.47 9.40
C GLY A 205 4.69 -7.03 10.42
N ALA A 206 4.76 -5.74 10.77
CA ALA A 206 5.67 -5.24 11.79
C ALA A 206 5.27 -5.68 13.21
N HIS A 207 3.97 -5.87 13.43
CA HIS A 207 3.38 -6.29 14.70
C HIS A 207 2.29 -7.36 14.46
N PRO A 208 2.00 -8.22 15.46
CA PRO A 208 0.97 -9.25 15.32
C PRO A 208 -0.42 -8.67 15.06
N HIS A 209 -0.67 -7.43 15.51
CA HIS A 209 -1.90 -6.69 15.28
C HIS A 209 -1.56 -5.30 14.77
N THR A 210 -2.35 -4.84 13.79
CA THR A 210 -2.21 -3.52 13.16
C THR A 210 -3.59 -2.90 13.01
N VAL A 211 -3.70 -1.60 13.24
CA VAL A 211 -4.96 -0.86 13.10
C VAL A 211 -5.09 -0.38 11.65
N ILE A 212 -6.13 -0.84 10.96
CA ILE A 212 -6.41 -0.41 9.59
C ILE A 212 -7.33 0.80 9.63
N VAL A 213 -6.84 1.94 9.14
CA VAL A 213 -7.67 3.14 8.98
C VAL A 213 -8.55 2.95 7.74
N MET A 214 -9.86 3.14 7.93
CA MET A 214 -10.84 3.01 6.86
C MET A 214 -11.64 4.30 6.72
N ASP A 215 -11.68 4.83 5.49
CA ASP A 215 -12.49 5.98 5.13
C ASP A 215 -13.25 5.70 3.83
N ARG A 216 -14.19 6.56 3.46
CA ARG A 216 -14.80 6.53 2.13
C ARG A 216 -15.17 7.91 1.61
N VAL A 217 -15.22 8.04 0.30
CA VAL A 217 -15.74 9.23 -0.41
C VAL A 217 -16.70 8.81 -1.52
N PRO A 218 -17.74 9.59 -1.83
CA PRO A 218 -18.62 9.29 -2.94
C PRO A 218 -17.88 9.58 -4.26
N VAL A 219 -17.99 8.68 -5.24
CA VAL A 219 -17.36 8.84 -6.56
C VAL A 219 -18.26 9.62 -7.50
N ARG A 220 -17.63 10.45 -8.34
CA ARG A 220 -18.25 11.19 -9.42
C ARG A 220 -17.63 10.81 -10.75
N ARG A 221 -18.37 11.09 -11.81
CA ARG A 221 -17.89 10.88 -13.18
C ARG A 221 -16.65 11.74 -13.43
N ALA A 222 -15.66 11.14 -14.09
CA ALA A 222 -14.35 11.72 -14.39
C ALA A 222 -13.45 12.01 -13.18
N ASP A 223 -13.80 11.53 -11.98
CA ASP A 223 -12.87 11.55 -10.86
C ASP A 223 -11.63 10.69 -11.18
N HIS A 224 -10.46 11.19 -10.77
CA HIS A 224 -9.25 10.39 -10.76
C HIS A 224 -8.85 10.06 -9.33
N VAL A 225 -8.19 8.92 -9.18
CA VAL A 225 -7.49 8.52 -7.98
C VAL A 225 -6.04 8.26 -8.34
N LEU A 226 -5.13 8.84 -7.57
CA LEU A 226 -3.70 8.61 -7.64
C LEU A 226 -3.26 7.96 -6.34
N LEU A 227 -2.68 6.76 -6.43
CA LEU A 227 -2.00 6.09 -5.32
C LEU A 227 -0.50 6.13 -5.59
N CYS A 228 0.31 6.39 -4.56
CA CYS A 228 1.76 6.39 -4.71
C CYS A 228 2.52 6.02 -3.42
N SER A 229 3.73 5.49 -3.58
CA SER A 229 4.72 5.35 -2.50
C SER A 229 5.33 6.72 -2.15
N ASP A 230 6.13 6.75 -1.08
CA ASP A 230 6.78 7.98 -0.63
C ASP A 230 7.85 8.48 -1.61
N GLY A 231 8.42 7.60 -2.44
CA GLY A 231 9.36 7.95 -3.50
C GLY A 231 8.80 8.93 -4.53
N LEU A 232 7.49 8.92 -4.78
CA LEU A 232 6.83 9.99 -5.55
C LEU A 232 6.56 11.22 -4.68
N SER A 233 5.84 11.03 -3.57
CA SER A 233 5.24 12.13 -2.82
C SER A 233 6.24 12.98 -2.03
N SER A 234 7.46 12.48 -1.84
CA SER A 234 8.61 13.23 -1.32
C SER A 234 9.28 14.12 -2.37
N LYS A 235 9.00 13.91 -3.66
CA LYS A 235 9.67 14.57 -4.79
C LYS A 235 8.76 15.44 -5.63
N VAL A 236 7.49 15.06 -5.75
CA VAL A 236 6.50 15.73 -6.60
C VAL A 236 5.38 16.26 -5.72
N THR A 237 5.09 17.55 -5.84
CA THR A 237 4.03 18.19 -5.04
C THR A 237 2.65 17.83 -5.57
N ALA A 238 1.62 17.91 -4.73
CA ALA A 238 0.25 17.62 -5.15
C ALA A 238 -0.20 18.48 -6.35
N SER A 239 0.17 19.77 -6.40
CA SER A 239 -0.16 20.65 -7.53
C SER A 239 0.44 20.12 -8.84
N GLU A 240 1.72 19.75 -8.83
CA GLU A 240 2.41 19.18 -9.99
C GLU A 240 1.79 17.85 -10.40
N MET A 241 1.43 16.99 -9.42
CA MET A 241 0.71 15.75 -9.71
C MET A 241 -0.60 16.03 -10.45
N CYS A 242 -1.38 17.00 -9.98
CA CYS A 242 -2.65 17.39 -10.59
C CYS A 242 -2.47 17.91 -12.02
N GLU A 243 -1.49 18.80 -12.23
CA GLU A 243 -1.18 19.37 -13.54
C GLU A 243 -0.75 18.29 -14.55
N ILE A 244 0.12 17.37 -14.13
CA ILE A 244 0.59 16.27 -14.99
C ILE A 244 -0.56 15.33 -15.35
N VAL A 245 -1.38 14.93 -14.37
CA VAL A 245 -2.50 14.00 -14.60
C VAL A 245 -3.55 14.59 -15.54
N LEU A 246 -3.87 15.88 -15.38
CA LEU A 246 -4.89 16.54 -16.21
C LEU A 246 -4.36 17.03 -17.56
N GLY A 247 -3.04 17.22 -17.70
CA GLY A 247 -2.39 17.66 -18.94
C GLY A 247 -1.97 16.53 -19.87
N ALA A 248 -1.85 15.30 -19.39
CA ALA A 248 -1.46 14.14 -20.18
C ALA A 248 -2.58 13.67 -21.14
N SER A 249 -2.19 13.05 -22.26
CA SER A 249 -3.14 12.50 -23.22
C SER A 249 -3.86 11.25 -22.69
N ASP A 250 -3.18 10.44 -21.88
CA ASP A 250 -3.71 9.28 -21.18
C ASP A 250 -3.00 9.01 -19.85
N LEU A 251 -3.48 8.00 -19.10
CA LEU A 251 -2.90 7.64 -17.79
C LEU A 251 -1.49 7.03 -17.91
N ALA A 252 -1.14 6.43 -19.05
CA ALA A 252 0.17 5.85 -19.26
C ALA A 252 1.24 6.95 -19.40
N GLU A 253 0.93 8.00 -20.16
CA GLU A 253 1.76 9.20 -20.24
C GLU A 253 1.86 9.90 -18.88
N ALA A 254 0.75 10.08 -18.16
CA ALA A 254 0.74 10.70 -16.83
C ALA A 254 1.65 9.97 -15.83
N THR A 255 1.47 8.65 -15.66
CA THR A 255 2.31 7.86 -14.75
C THR A 255 3.78 7.88 -15.16
N LYS A 256 4.10 7.83 -16.46
CA LYS A 256 5.48 7.94 -16.95
C LYS A 256 6.09 9.29 -16.59
N ALA A 257 5.38 10.39 -16.82
CA ALA A 257 5.86 11.74 -16.50
C ALA A 257 6.07 11.93 -14.99
N LEU A 258 5.16 11.41 -14.16
CA LEU A 258 5.29 11.46 -12.70
C LEU A 258 6.54 10.73 -12.19
N VAL A 259 6.75 9.49 -12.64
CA VAL A 259 7.91 8.68 -12.26
C VAL A 259 9.20 9.35 -12.74
N GLN A 260 9.23 9.79 -14.00
CA GLN A 260 10.41 10.45 -14.56
C GLN A 260 10.78 11.71 -13.78
N LEU A 261 9.80 12.54 -13.41
CA LEU A 261 10.03 13.74 -12.62
C LEU A 261 10.62 13.43 -11.23
N ALA A 262 10.14 12.36 -10.57
CA ALA A 262 10.68 11.93 -9.28
C ALA A 262 12.13 11.41 -9.40
N VAL A 263 12.42 10.62 -10.44
CA VAL A 263 13.78 10.15 -10.77
C VAL A 263 14.72 11.33 -11.03
N GLU A 264 14.29 12.31 -11.83
CA GLU A 264 15.07 13.52 -12.13
C GLU A 264 15.36 14.37 -10.88
N ARG A 265 14.51 14.26 -9.84
CA ARG A 265 14.66 14.95 -8.54
C ARG A 265 15.43 14.14 -7.49
N GLY A 266 16.09 13.06 -7.89
CA GLY A 266 17.06 12.33 -7.08
C GLY A 266 16.87 10.81 -7.12
N GLY A 267 15.64 10.32 -7.23
CA GLY A 267 15.34 8.88 -7.28
C GLY A 267 15.98 8.07 -6.13
N GLU A 268 16.01 8.62 -4.92
CA GLU A 268 16.67 7.98 -3.77
C GLU A 268 15.91 6.75 -3.24
N ASP A 269 14.62 6.66 -3.55
CA ASP A 269 13.78 5.52 -3.19
C ASP A 269 13.11 4.87 -4.40
N ASN A 270 12.47 3.72 -4.16
CA ASN A 270 11.56 3.12 -5.12
C ASN A 270 10.36 4.05 -5.37
N ILE A 271 9.89 4.10 -6.61
CA ILE A 271 8.85 5.04 -7.02
C ILE A 271 7.72 4.26 -7.67
N THR A 272 6.58 4.22 -7.01
CA THR A 272 5.38 3.55 -7.52
C THR A 272 4.22 4.51 -7.63
N VAL A 273 3.54 4.47 -8.78
CA VAL A 273 2.37 5.30 -9.10
C VAL A 273 1.31 4.42 -9.74
N LEU A 274 0.10 4.47 -9.19
CA LEU A 274 -1.10 3.87 -9.77
C LEU A 274 -2.15 4.96 -9.96
N LEU A 275 -2.57 5.15 -11.21
CA LEU A 275 -3.65 6.06 -11.58
C LEU A 275 -4.89 5.29 -12.01
N ALA A 276 -6.06 5.79 -11.60
CA ALA A 276 -7.33 5.36 -12.15
C ALA A 276 -8.26 6.55 -12.37
N ARG A 277 -9.10 6.44 -13.41
CA ARG A 277 -10.18 7.36 -13.72
C ARG A 277 -11.50 6.60 -13.77
N PHE A 278 -12.50 7.11 -13.06
CA PHE A 278 -13.85 6.54 -13.02
C PHE A 278 -14.78 7.28 -13.97
N ASP A 279 -15.54 6.55 -14.78
CA ASP A 279 -16.49 7.11 -15.74
C ASP A 279 -17.74 6.21 -15.86
N GLY A 280 -18.74 6.65 -16.62
CA GLY A 280 -19.97 5.91 -16.89
C GLY A 280 -21.23 6.56 -16.31
N ASP A 281 -22.38 6.12 -16.82
CA ASP A 281 -23.66 6.78 -16.57
C ASP A 281 -24.26 6.51 -15.18
N ALA A 282 -23.75 5.49 -14.47
CA ALA A 282 -24.12 5.25 -13.08
C ALA A 282 -23.51 6.26 -12.11
N LEU A 283 -22.46 6.96 -12.52
CA LEU A 283 -21.81 7.97 -11.69
C LEU A 283 -22.43 9.35 -11.95
N PRO A 284 -22.89 10.05 -10.89
CA PRO A 284 -23.35 11.41 -11.05
C PRO A 284 -22.16 12.32 -11.42
N PRO A 285 -22.40 13.38 -12.22
CA PRO A 285 -21.36 14.36 -12.50
C PRO A 285 -20.97 15.11 -11.23
N ALA A 286 -19.69 15.48 -11.12
CA ALA A 286 -19.21 16.35 -10.04
C ALA A 286 -19.77 17.77 -10.19
N ARG A 287 -20.07 18.42 -9.07
CA ARG A 287 -20.34 19.87 -9.04
C ARG A 287 -19.00 20.61 -8.88
N GLU A 288 -18.89 21.81 -9.44
CA GLU A 288 -17.64 22.60 -9.39
C GLU A 288 -17.17 22.91 -7.96
N ASP A 289 -18.10 22.99 -7.01
CA ASP A 289 -17.87 23.27 -5.60
C ASP A 289 -17.87 22.01 -4.71
N GLU A 290 -18.06 20.82 -5.28
CA GLU A 290 -18.16 19.59 -4.52
C GLU A 290 -16.78 19.09 -4.08
N GLU A 291 -16.50 19.21 -2.79
CA GLU A 291 -15.28 18.65 -2.19
C GLU A 291 -15.34 17.13 -2.05
N LEU A 292 -14.15 16.52 -2.06
CA LEU A 292 -13.95 15.12 -1.65
C LEU A 292 -14.04 15.03 -0.12
N ALA A 293 -15.27 14.97 0.40
CA ALA A 293 -15.55 14.86 1.82
C ALA A 293 -15.36 13.41 2.32
N LEU A 294 -14.31 13.18 3.12
CA LEU A 294 -14.02 11.89 3.73
C LEU A 294 -15.00 11.57 4.85
N LEU A 295 -15.51 10.34 4.84
CA LEU A 295 -16.31 9.75 5.89
C LEU A 295 -15.51 8.62 6.54
N HIS A 296 -15.17 8.78 7.81
CA HIS A 296 -14.49 7.76 8.58
C HIS A 296 -15.41 6.56 8.86
N LEU A 297 -14.85 5.35 8.78
CA LEU A 297 -15.55 4.10 9.01
C LEU A 297 -14.94 3.41 10.23
N GLU A 298 -15.70 3.42 11.32
CA GLU A 298 -15.35 2.67 12.53
C GLU A 298 -15.38 1.15 12.23
N ARG A 299 -14.64 0.39 13.04
CA ARG A 299 -14.64 -1.08 13.00
C ARG A 299 -15.88 -1.59 13.73
N ASP A 300 -16.60 -2.53 13.14
CA ASP A 300 -17.65 -3.24 13.84
C ASP A 300 -17.05 -4.44 14.59
N ASP A 301 -16.78 -4.27 15.88
CA ASP A 301 -16.16 -5.30 16.75
C ASP A 301 -16.99 -6.58 16.93
N ARG A 302 -18.21 -6.64 16.37
CA ARG A 302 -19.04 -7.86 16.35
C ARG A 302 -18.70 -8.77 15.17
N LEU A 303 -17.92 -8.29 14.20
CA LEU A 303 -17.56 -9.02 13.00
C LEU A 303 -16.31 -9.88 13.20
N PRO A 304 -16.09 -10.90 12.36
CA PRO A 304 -14.94 -11.78 12.49
C PRO A 304 -13.62 -11.02 12.38
N GLU A 305 -12.69 -11.27 13.31
CA GLU A 305 -11.32 -10.72 13.27
C GLU A 305 -10.34 -11.64 12.52
N VAL A 306 -10.75 -12.90 12.28
CA VAL A 306 -9.95 -13.91 11.60
C VAL A 306 -10.81 -14.67 10.61
N VAL A 307 -10.17 -15.19 9.58
CA VAL A 307 -10.81 -16.07 8.61
C VAL A 307 -10.85 -17.51 9.12
N GLU A 308 -11.77 -18.29 8.57
CA GLU A 308 -11.88 -19.73 8.83
C GLU A 308 -10.54 -20.46 8.59
N PRO A 309 -10.16 -21.46 9.42
CA PRO A 309 -8.90 -22.18 9.29
C PRO A 309 -8.63 -22.73 7.89
N GLU A 310 -9.66 -23.22 7.20
CA GLU A 310 -9.51 -23.77 5.85
C GLU A 310 -9.14 -22.69 4.83
N LEU A 311 -9.66 -21.46 4.99
CA LEU A 311 -9.30 -20.32 4.15
C LEU A 311 -7.90 -19.80 4.49
N TRP A 312 -7.55 -19.79 5.78
CA TRP A 312 -6.21 -19.45 6.23
C TRP A 312 -5.16 -20.40 5.63
N ASP A 313 -5.40 -21.70 5.75
CA ASP A 313 -4.51 -22.73 5.22
C ASP A 313 -4.40 -22.67 3.69
N GLU A 314 -5.50 -22.33 3.00
CA GLU A 314 -5.49 -22.09 1.55
C GLU A 314 -4.61 -20.87 1.18
N LEU A 315 -4.74 -19.78 1.92
CA LEU A 315 -3.95 -18.56 1.74
C LEU A 315 -2.46 -18.86 1.91
N VAL A 316 -2.08 -19.48 3.02
CA VAL A 316 -0.68 -19.81 3.35
C VAL A 316 -0.05 -20.73 2.31
N ARG A 317 -0.80 -21.71 1.78
CA ARG A 317 -0.29 -22.65 0.76
C ARG A 317 -0.02 -22.01 -0.58
N PHE A 318 -0.84 -21.04 -0.98
CA PHE A 318 -0.67 -20.44 -2.30
C PHE A 318 0.46 -19.43 -2.32
N VAL A 319 0.57 -18.64 -1.27
CA VAL A 319 1.53 -17.54 -1.28
C VAL A 319 2.94 -18.16 -1.25
N PRO A 320 3.78 -17.93 -2.29
CA PRO A 320 5.04 -18.66 -2.44
C PRO A 320 5.92 -18.49 -1.21
N THR A 321 6.53 -19.59 -0.75
CA THR A 321 7.51 -19.48 0.34
C THR A 321 8.74 -18.70 -0.18
N PRO A 322 9.24 -17.71 0.56
CA PRO A 322 10.31 -16.80 0.11
C PRO A 322 11.60 -17.46 -0.40
N VAL A 323 11.87 -18.71 -0.01
CA VAL A 323 13.00 -19.52 -0.51
C VAL A 323 12.92 -19.80 -2.03
N ALA A 324 11.77 -19.59 -2.66
CA ALA A 324 11.59 -19.72 -4.11
C ALA A 324 11.78 -18.42 -4.90
N ILE A 325 11.98 -17.27 -4.25
CA ILE A 325 12.11 -15.96 -4.92
C ILE A 325 13.58 -15.69 -5.25
N GLY A 326 14.14 -16.59 -6.06
CA GLY A 326 15.15 -16.25 -7.05
C GLY A 326 14.43 -16.27 -8.40
N MET A 327 13.70 -15.20 -8.71
CA MET A 327 12.78 -15.16 -9.85
C MET A 327 13.52 -15.29 -11.20
N ARG A 328 13.67 -16.53 -11.68
CA ARG A 328 13.29 -16.85 -13.06
C ARG A 328 11.77 -16.83 -13.11
N GLY A 329 11.21 -15.98 -13.96
CA GLY A 329 9.77 -15.80 -14.08
C GLY A 329 9.03 -17.12 -14.35
N PRO A 330 7.75 -17.22 -13.97
CA PRO A 330 6.95 -18.39 -14.27
C PRO A 330 6.81 -18.55 -15.79
N GLU A 331 7.05 -19.77 -16.29
CA GLU A 331 6.60 -20.18 -17.62
C GLU A 331 5.10 -19.91 -17.71
N THR A 332 4.75 -18.93 -18.54
CA THR A 332 3.37 -18.60 -18.84
C THR A 332 2.67 -19.86 -19.34
N ALA A 333 1.59 -20.23 -18.65
CA ALA A 333 0.64 -21.20 -19.15
C ALA A 333 0.19 -20.74 -20.56
N ARG A 334 0.61 -21.47 -21.58
CA ARG A 334 0.23 -21.24 -22.98
C ARG A 334 -1.30 -21.23 -23.07
N ARG A 335 -1.87 -20.09 -23.48
CA ARG A 335 -3.23 -20.03 -24.04
C ARG A 335 -3.19 -20.68 -25.42
N GLU A 336 -3.93 -21.76 -25.59
CA GLU A 336 -4.23 -22.35 -26.89
C GLU A 336 -5.26 -21.48 -27.65
N ASP A 337 -4.98 -21.33 -28.94
CA ASP A 337 -5.83 -21.01 -30.09
C ASP A 337 -6.43 -19.60 -30.28
N ALA A 338 -5.94 -18.88 -31.30
CA ALA A 338 -6.65 -18.62 -32.57
C ALA A 338 -6.21 -17.30 -33.27
N HIS A 339 -5.37 -17.37 -34.32
CA HIS A 339 -5.57 -16.77 -35.66
C HIS A 339 -4.30 -16.81 -36.55
N PRO A 340 -4.42 -16.71 -37.89
CA PRO A 340 -3.48 -17.31 -38.85
C PRO A 340 -2.29 -16.42 -39.23
N ASP A 341 -1.19 -17.07 -39.59
CA ASP A 341 0.04 -16.47 -40.10
C ASP A 341 -0.15 -15.71 -41.44
N PRO A 342 0.56 -14.58 -41.65
CA PRO A 342 0.93 -14.11 -42.97
C PRO A 342 2.32 -14.62 -43.39
N PRO A 343 2.61 -14.70 -44.70
CA PRO A 343 3.67 -15.56 -45.22
C PRO A 343 5.08 -14.94 -45.19
N GLU A 344 6.05 -15.84 -45.06
CA GLU A 344 7.49 -15.64 -45.16
C GLU A 344 7.94 -15.04 -46.52
N ARG A 345 8.90 -14.11 -46.44
CA ARG A 345 10.03 -13.90 -47.36
C ARG A 345 11.15 -13.34 -46.48
N GLY A 346 12.42 -13.73 -46.54
CA GLY A 346 13.25 -14.39 -47.54
C GLY A 346 14.65 -13.80 -47.31
N ALA A 347 15.65 -14.68 -47.23
CA ALA A 347 16.99 -14.46 -46.72
C ALA A 347 17.84 -13.38 -47.41
N GLU A 348 18.88 -12.90 -46.70
CA GLU A 348 20.29 -12.70 -47.15
C GLU A 348 21.05 -11.97 -46.01
N ASP A 349 21.88 -12.65 -45.21
CA ASP A 349 23.33 -12.88 -45.39
C ASP A 349 24.18 -11.62 -45.58
N ARG A 350 25.01 -11.28 -44.56
CA ARG A 350 26.46 -10.99 -44.66
C ARG A 350 27.02 -10.28 -43.41
N GLY A 351 28.15 -10.78 -42.91
CA GLY A 351 29.31 -9.93 -42.61
C GLY A 351 29.74 -9.73 -41.15
N ASP A 352 30.87 -10.35 -40.82
CA ASP A 352 31.67 -10.38 -39.58
C ASP A 352 32.22 -8.99 -39.10
N PRO A 353 32.63 -8.82 -37.83
CA PRO A 353 32.82 -7.52 -37.15
C PRO A 353 34.21 -6.90 -37.34
N GLN A 354 34.24 -5.56 -37.35
CA GLN A 354 35.47 -4.79 -37.46
C GLN A 354 36.20 -4.62 -36.11
N ARG A 355 37.51 -4.84 -36.19
CA ARG A 355 38.57 -4.62 -35.20
C ARG A 355 38.70 -3.14 -34.80
N LEU A 356 38.97 -2.88 -33.52
CA LEU A 356 39.58 -1.65 -33.02
C LEU A 356 41.09 -1.89 -32.79
N PRO A 357 41.99 -0.94 -33.09
CA PRO A 357 43.40 -1.04 -32.74
C PRO A 357 43.76 -0.32 -31.43
N GLU A 358 44.79 -0.87 -30.80
CA GLU A 358 45.48 -0.47 -29.57
C GLU A 358 46.23 0.88 -29.69
N ALA A 359 46.41 1.58 -28.55
CA ALA A 359 47.72 1.90 -27.97
C ALA A 359 47.65 3.03 -26.91
N SER A 360 48.22 2.78 -25.74
CA SER A 360 48.65 3.76 -24.73
C SER A 360 49.88 4.56 -25.19
N PRO A 361 50.24 5.69 -24.53
CA PRO A 361 51.27 5.57 -23.48
C PRO A 361 51.15 6.49 -22.24
N ASP A 362 51.74 5.97 -21.16
CA ASP A 362 52.30 6.52 -19.92
C ASP A 362 52.11 7.99 -19.42
N LEU A 363 51.60 8.04 -18.18
CA LEU A 363 52.16 8.64 -16.94
C LEU A 363 52.75 10.05 -16.95
N THR A 364 52.12 10.95 -16.17
CA THR A 364 52.66 11.55 -14.91
C THR A 364 51.77 12.73 -14.47
N GLY A 365 51.31 12.70 -13.22
CA GLY A 365 50.57 13.81 -12.62
C GLY A 365 50.18 13.50 -11.17
N ASP A 366 50.75 14.24 -10.23
CA ASP A 366 50.59 14.13 -8.77
C ASP A 366 49.13 14.17 -8.27
N PRO A 367 48.82 13.59 -7.10
CA PRO A 367 47.48 13.65 -6.52
C PRO A 367 47.22 14.98 -5.80
N PRO A 368 46.00 15.55 -5.84
CA PRO A 368 45.63 16.64 -4.96
C PRO A 368 45.07 16.11 -3.63
N ASP A 369 45.75 16.53 -2.56
CA ASP A 369 45.27 16.95 -1.24
C ASP A 369 43.96 16.35 -0.68
N GLU A 370 44.11 15.45 0.31
CA GLU A 370 43.05 15.06 1.24
C GLU A 370 42.82 16.17 2.27
N GLY A 371 41.67 16.84 2.20
CA GLY A 371 41.25 17.82 3.21
C GLY A 371 39.76 17.81 3.47
N GLY A 372 39.34 17.31 4.64
CA GLY A 372 38.06 17.69 5.26
C GLY A 372 37.11 16.57 5.71
N ARG A 373 37.54 15.66 6.60
CA ARG A 373 36.60 14.88 7.41
C ARG A 373 36.07 15.76 8.55
N SER A 374 34.85 16.28 8.40
CA SER A 374 34.07 16.90 9.48
C SER A 374 33.56 15.82 10.43
N GLY A 375 34.31 15.54 11.49
CA GLY A 375 33.84 14.69 12.59
C GLY A 375 32.66 15.35 13.31
N ILE A 376 31.55 14.62 13.46
CA ILE A 376 30.40 15.04 14.27
C ILE A 376 30.89 15.27 15.71
N PRO A 377 30.62 16.43 16.34
CA PRO A 377 31.12 16.71 17.67
C PRO A 377 30.56 15.69 18.67
N SER A 378 31.45 15.08 19.47
CA SER A 378 31.16 14.05 20.48
C SER A 378 30.03 14.41 21.46
N ARG A 379 29.75 15.71 21.62
CA ARG A 379 28.65 16.25 22.43
C ARG A 379 27.26 15.98 21.83
N THR A 380 27.13 15.88 20.51
CA THR A 380 25.86 15.56 19.84
C THR A 380 25.53 14.08 19.99
N VAL A 381 26.54 13.20 19.85
CA VAL A 381 26.39 11.76 20.08
C VAL A 381 26.05 11.47 21.56
N ALA A 382 26.70 12.15 22.50
CA ALA A 382 26.39 12.01 23.92
C ALA A 382 24.96 12.46 24.27
N ARG A 383 24.44 13.51 23.63
CA ARG A 383 23.05 13.96 23.81
C ARG A 383 22.04 12.98 23.21
N ALA A 384 22.32 12.42 22.03
CA ALA A 384 21.47 11.41 21.42
C ALA A 384 21.37 10.13 22.27
N LEU A 385 22.51 9.67 22.81
CA LEU A 385 22.53 8.52 23.73
C LEU A 385 21.78 8.80 25.04
N LEU A 386 21.87 10.02 25.57
CA LEU A 386 21.12 10.41 26.78
C LEU A 386 19.61 10.42 26.54
N VAL A 387 19.16 10.94 25.39
CA VAL A 387 17.73 10.93 25.00
C VAL A 387 17.22 9.50 24.81
N LEU A 388 17.99 8.64 24.15
CA LEU A 388 17.64 7.23 23.97
C LEU A 388 17.50 6.51 25.33
N LEU A 389 18.43 6.75 26.26
CA LEU A 389 18.38 6.19 27.62
C LEU A 389 17.13 6.65 28.39
N LEU A 390 16.77 7.93 28.26
CA LEU A 390 15.58 8.49 28.91
C LEU A 390 14.28 7.90 28.35
N LEU A 391 14.20 7.69 27.02
CA LEU A 391 13.06 7.05 26.39
C LEU A 391 12.90 5.59 26.82
N LEU A 392 14.00 4.83 26.92
CA LEU A 392 13.98 3.45 27.41
C LEU A 392 13.53 3.37 28.88
N LEU A 393 14.03 4.28 29.73
CA LEU A 393 13.62 4.37 31.14
C LEU A 393 12.13 4.73 31.25
N PHE A 394 11.65 5.66 30.44
CA PHE A 394 10.24 6.07 30.44
C PHE A 394 9.33 4.93 29.99
N GLY A 395 9.72 4.18 28.94
CA GLY A 395 9.01 2.98 28.49
C GLY A 395 8.94 1.89 29.56
N ALA A 396 10.04 1.65 30.29
CA ALA A 396 10.07 0.68 31.39
C ALA A 396 9.13 1.09 32.55
N VAL A 397 9.07 2.39 32.88
CA VAL A 397 8.16 2.92 33.92
C VAL A 397 6.70 2.78 33.48
N LEU A 398 6.37 3.13 32.23
CA LEU A 398 5.02 2.96 31.69
C LEU A 398 4.59 1.50 31.64
N SER A 399 5.49 0.60 31.23
CA SER A 399 5.23 -0.84 31.21
C SER A 399 4.97 -1.39 32.61
N THR A 400 5.76 -0.96 33.60
CA THR A 400 5.59 -1.37 35.00
C THR A 400 4.31 -0.81 35.60
N TRP A 401 4.00 0.47 35.32
CA TRP A 401 2.75 1.10 35.75
C TRP A 401 1.52 0.44 35.13
N TRP A 402 1.57 0.14 33.83
CA TRP A 402 0.51 -0.59 33.14
C TRP A 402 0.31 -1.99 33.73
N TYR A 403 1.39 -2.75 33.92
CA TYR A 403 1.37 -4.07 34.54
C TYR A 403 0.71 -4.02 35.93
N LEU A 404 1.12 -3.10 36.79
CA LEU A 404 0.54 -2.93 38.13
C LEU A 404 -0.94 -2.53 38.06
N SER A 405 -1.31 -1.60 37.17
CA SER A 405 -2.70 -1.13 37.03
C SER A 405 -3.66 -2.20 36.51
N VAL A 406 -3.19 -3.12 35.66
CA VAL A 406 -3.98 -4.23 35.13
C VAL A 406 -4.07 -5.37 36.14
N HIS A 407 -3.03 -5.57 36.96
CA HIS A 407 -3.02 -6.63 37.96
C HIS A 407 -3.88 -6.29 39.19
N ASP A 408 -3.90 -5.01 39.62
CA ASP A 408 -4.72 -4.56 40.75
C ASP A 408 -6.23 -4.67 40.46
N ARG A 409 -6.63 -4.56 39.19
CA ARG A 409 -8.03 -4.76 38.76
C ARG A 409 -8.49 -6.22 38.78
N ARG A 410 -7.60 -7.20 38.92
CA ARG A 410 -7.97 -8.63 38.98
C ARG A 410 -8.22 -9.15 40.40
N HIS A 411 -7.97 -8.35 41.44
CA HIS A 411 -8.16 -8.75 42.84
C HIS A 411 -9.29 -8.00 43.58
N ALA A 412 -10.07 -7.18 42.89
CA ALA A 412 -11.30 -6.63 43.45
C ALA A 412 -12.46 -7.64 43.26
N GLU A 413 -12.58 -8.61 44.17
CA GLU A 413 -13.82 -9.40 44.31
C GLU A 413 -14.97 -8.50 44.79
N PRO A 414 -16.21 -8.70 44.32
CA PRO A 414 -17.37 -8.04 44.88
C PRO A 414 -17.83 -8.77 46.15
N GLU A 415 -17.90 -8.06 47.29
CA GLU A 415 -18.56 -8.58 48.50
C GLU A 415 -20.05 -8.87 48.24
N GLU A 416 -20.45 -10.13 48.40
CA GLU A 416 -21.84 -10.55 48.50
C GLU A 416 -22.43 -10.17 49.87
N GLY A 417 -23.47 -9.31 49.87
CA GLY A 417 -24.31 -9.05 51.04
C GLY A 417 -25.60 -9.91 51.02
N PRO A 418 -26.11 -10.41 52.16
CA PRO A 418 -27.12 -11.46 52.18
C PRO A 418 -28.58 -10.98 52.20
N SER A 419 -29.44 -11.79 51.55
CA SER A 419 -30.79 -12.21 51.95
C SER A 419 -31.90 -11.16 52.24
N LEU A 420 -32.87 -11.09 51.32
CA LEU A 420 -34.28 -10.84 51.67
C LEU A 420 -35.20 -11.83 50.94
N ALA A 421 -35.43 -12.98 51.56
CA ALA A 421 -36.60 -13.82 51.31
C ALA A 421 -37.62 -13.55 52.41
N LEU A 422 -38.80 -13.04 52.05
CA LEU A 422 -39.94 -12.99 52.96
C LEU A 422 -41.17 -13.59 52.27
N CYS A 423 -41.59 -14.71 52.85
CA CYS A 423 -42.74 -15.53 52.53
C CYS A 423 -44.03 -14.72 52.37
N GLY A 424 -44.77 -15.02 51.30
CA GLY A 424 -46.21 -14.85 51.26
C GLY A 424 -46.90 -16.22 51.38
N ALA A 425 -47.59 -16.46 52.49
CA ALA A 425 -48.75 -17.36 52.56
C ALA A 425 -49.53 -17.22 53.87
N MET A 426 -50.86 -17.10 53.72
CA MET A 426 -51.96 -17.44 54.63
C MET A 426 -52.56 -16.40 55.61
N LEU A 427 -53.77 -15.96 55.23
CA LEU A 427 -55.06 -16.08 55.93
C LEU A 427 -55.17 -15.57 57.38
N GLY A 428 -56.05 -14.56 57.55
CA GLY A 428 -56.61 -14.08 58.82
C GLY A 428 -57.39 -12.79 58.60
#